data_AF-A0A1Z5LFR0-F1
#
_entry.id   AF-A0A1Z5LFR0-F1
#
_cell.length_a   1.000
_cell.length_b   1.000
_cell.length_c   1.000
_cell.angle_alpha   90.00
_cell.angle_beta   90.00
_cell.angle_gamma   90.00
#
_symmetry.space_group_name_H-M   'P 1'
#
loop_
_entity.id
_entity.type
_entity.pdbx_description
1 polymer ?
#
loop_
_entity_poly.entity_id
_entity_poly.type
_entity_poly.pdbx_seq_one_letter_code
_entity_poly.pdbx_strand_id
1 'polypeptide(L)'
;MHDPNAQEEHVMLLGEEGLRAGGQALKLGFLAGVVLRERLPSFERMLWRVCRGNVFLRQAPIDTTLEDPVTGDKVYKSVFIIFFQGEQLKTKVKKICEGFRATLYPCPETPTDRREMSIGVMTRIEDLNTVLGQTQDHRHRVLVAAAKNIKNWFVKVRKIKAIYHTLNLLNLDVTQKCLIAECWCAVSDLDKIHLALRRGHDSYRRSQHRIGSDPRPSSPCSRCCRQEHQELVCEGAQD
;
A
#
# COMPACT_ATOMS: atom_id res chain seq x y z
N MET A 1 15.07 -45.73 -20.15
CA MET A 1 14.38 -46.68 -19.25
C MET A 1 14.88 -46.37 -17.85
N HIS A 2 14.03 -45.78 -17.01
CA HIS A 2 14.38 -45.37 -15.65
C HIS A 2 13.27 -45.90 -14.74
N ASP A 3 13.68 -46.64 -13.72
CA ASP A 3 12.87 -47.53 -12.89
C ASP A 3 12.01 -46.72 -11.87
N PRO A 4 10.67 -46.88 -11.81
CA PRO A 4 9.80 -46.05 -10.99
C PRO A 4 9.38 -46.73 -9.67
N ASN A 5 10.33 -47.26 -8.89
CA ASN A 5 10.00 -47.95 -7.63
C ASN A 5 10.96 -47.63 -6.47
N ALA A 6 11.19 -46.34 -6.21
CA ALA A 6 11.76 -45.89 -4.94
C ALA A 6 10.60 -45.62 -3.96
N GLN A 7 10.52 -46.49 -2.97
CA GLN A 7 9.42 -46.68 -2.04
C GLN A 7 9.20 -45.47 -1.13
N GLU A 8 7.92 -45.20 -0.85
CA GLU A 8 7.44 -44.28 0.17
C GLU A 8 7.94 -44.73 1.55
N GLU A 9 8.94 -44.03 2.08
CA GLU A 9 9.30 -44.13 3.50
C GLU A 9 8.24 -43.42 4.34
N HIS A 10 7.21 -44.18 4.70
CA HIS A 10 6.34 -43.85 5.82
C HIS A 10 7.17 -43.97 7.10
N VAL A 11 7.69 -42.84 7.59
CA VAL A 11 8.43 -42.76 8.86
C VAL A 11 7.48 -43.15 10.00
N MET A 12 7.51 -44.44 10.38
CA MET A 12 6.94 -44.95 11.63
C MET A 12 7.78 -44.40 12.78
N LEU A 13 7.39 -43.23 13.26
CA LEU A 13 7.97 -42.57 14.43
C LEU A 13 7.16 -42.97 15.65
N LEU A 14 7.45 -44.14 16.20
CA LEU A 14 7.36 -44.53 17.62
C LEU A 14 7.70 -46.03 17.72
N GLY A 15 8.80 -46.34 18.41
CA GLY A 15 9.24 -47.71 18.63
C GLY A 15 8.19 -48.54 19.38
N GLU A 16 8.06 -49.79 18.95
CA GLU A 16 7.33 -50.83 19.66
C GLU A 16 7.96 -51.11 21.03
N GLU A 17 7.51 -50.41 22.07
CA GLU A 17 7.53 -50.96 23.43
C GLU A 17 6.30 -50.48 24.20
N GLY A 18 5.31 -51.38 24.34
CA GLY A 18 4.22 -51.21 25.31
C GLY A 18 2.81 -51.37 24.74
N LEU A 19 2.45 -52.58 24.27
CA LEU A 19 1.05 -52.99 24.16
C LEU A 19 0.41 -52.97 25.57
N ARG A 20 -0.34 -51.91 25.90
CA ARG A 20 -1.32 -51.93 26.99
C ARG A 20 -2.62 -51.22 26.58
N ALA A 21 -3.62 -52.07 26.32
CA ALA A 21 -5.06 -51.91 26.49
C ALA A 21 -5.77 -50.67 25.88
N GLY A 22 -6.60 -50.93 24.85
CA GLY A 22 -7.66 -50.04 24.39
C GLY A 22 -7.27 -49.17 23.19
N GLY A 23 -7.10 -49.79 22.03
CA GLY A 23 -6.71 -49.13 20.77
C GLY A 23 -7.76 -48.17 20.22
N GLN A 24 -7.90 -46.99 20.82
CA GLN A 24 -8.32 -45.81 20.08
C GLN A 24 -7.09 -45.28 19.35
N ALA A 25 -7.15 -45.17 18.02
CA ALA A 25 -6.12 -44.50 17.24
C ALA A 25 -5.89 -43.09 17.83
N LEU A 26 -4.71 -42.86 18.42
CA LEU A 26 -4.36 -41.58 19.03
C LEU A 26 -4.20 -40.54 17.90
N LYS A 27 -5.26 -39.78 17.62
CA LYS A 27 -5.21 -38.69 16.65
C LYS A 27 -4.41 -37.52 17.23
N LEU A 28 -3.16 -37.37 16.78
CA LEU A 28 -2.33 -36.20 17.09
C LEU A 28 -2.83 -34.98 16.29
N GLY A 29 -2.96 -33.85 16.98
CA GLY A 29 -3.14 -32.55 16.36
C GLY A 29 -1.79 -31.87 16.16
N PHE A 30 -1.72 -30.98 15.17
CA PHE A 30 -0.54 -30.14 14.99
C PHE A 30 -0.91 -28.70 14.65
N LEU A 31 0.05 -27.80 14.82
CA LEU A 31 -0.07 -26.40 14.50
C LEU A 31 1.24 -25.90 13.89
N ALA A 32 1.15 -25.27 12.73
CA ALA A 32 2.29 -24.71 12.01
C ALA A 32 2.23 -23.19 11.99
N GLY A 33 3.40 -22.55 12.06
CA GLY A 33 3.49 -21.10 12.07
C GLY A 33 4.90 -20.59 11.88
N VAL A 34 5.02 -19.27 11.93
CA VAL A 34 6.28 -18.54 11.75
C VAL A 34 6.47 -17.60 12.94
N VAL A 35 7.69 -17.56 13.49
CA VAL A 35 8.08 -16.69 14.60
C VAL A 35 9.43 -16.03 14.32
N LEU A 36 9.68 -14.88 14.95
CA LEU A 36 10.97 -14.21 14.90
C LEU A 36 12.06 -15.09 15.51
N ARG A 37 13.21 -15.20 14.82
CA ARG A 37 14.32 -16.08 15.25
C ARG A 37 14.88 -15.71 16.62
N GLU A 38 14.97 -14.42 16.92
CA GLU A 38 15.38 -13.89 18.22
C GLU A 38 14.49 -14.36 19.39
N ARG A 39 13.20 -14.58 19.14
CA ARG A 39 12.23 -14.97 20.18
C ARG A 39 12.12 -16.48 20.36
N LEU A 40 12.69 -17.25 19.44
CA LEU A 40 12.59 -18.71 19.38
C LEU A 40 13.03 -19.42 20.68
N PRO A 41 14.17 -19.07 21.32
CA PRO A 41 14.59 -19.73 22.55
C PRO A 41 13.64 -19.48 23.72
N SER A 42 13.06 -18.27 23.80
CA SER A 42 12.09 -17.93 24.84
C SER A 42 10.73 -18.57 24.60
N PHE A 43 10.33 -18.70 23.32
CA PHE A 43 9.12 -19.39 22.90
C PHE A 43 9.17 -20.88 23.28
N GLU A 44 10.25 -21.59 22.95
CA GLU A 44 10.44 -23.01 23.28
C GLU A 44 10.38 -23.26 24.80
N ARG A 45 11.09 -22.46 25.60
CA ARG A 45 11.06 -22.57 27.06
C ARG A 45 9.66 -22.35 27.65
N MET A 46 8.90 -21.40 27.10
CA MET A 46 7.53 -21.15 27.55
C MET A 46 6.61 -22.32 27.19
N LEU A 47 6.75 -22.85 25.98
CA LEU A 47 5.99 -24.01 25.50
C LEU A 47 6.22 -25.21 26.42
N TRP A 48 7.48 -25.51 26.74
CA TRP A 48 7.87 -26.60 27.64
C TRP A 48 7.28 -26.43 29.04
N ARG A 49 7.41 -25.23 29.63
CA ARG A 49 6.93 -24.95 31.00
C ARG A 49 5.41 -25.06 31.13
N VAL A 50 4.66 -24.48 30.20
CA VAL A 50 3.19 -24.44 30.27
C VAL A 50 2.57 -25.80 29.93
N CYS A 51 3.17 -26.52 28.97
CA CYS A 51 2.64 -27.81 28.50
C CYS A 51 3.24 -29.01 29.24
N ARG A 52 4.23 -28.79 30.12
CA ARG A 52 4.92 -29.83 30.92
C ARG A 52 5.48 -30.98 30.06
N GLY A 53 6.05 -30.63 28.91
CA GLY A 53 6.63 -31.62 27.98
C GLY A 53 5.63 -32.42 27.14
N ASN A 54 4.32 -32.18 27.23
CA ASN A 54 3.31 -32.89 26.44
C ASN A 54 3.16 -32.39 25.00
N VAL A 55 4.16 -31.68 24.48
CA VAL A 55 4.16 -31.09 23.14
C VAL A 55 5.50 -31.32 22.49
N PHE A 56 5.49 -31.62 21.19
CA PHE A 56 6.70 -31.84 20.41
C PHE A 56 6.89 -30.71 19.40
N LEU A 57 7.98 -29.95 19.54
CA LEU A 57 8.31 -28.81 18.68
C LEU A 57 9.38 -29.22 17.66
N ARG A 58 9.15 -28.90 16.39
CA ARG A 58 10.17 -28.91 15.35
C ARG A 58 10.26 -27.52 14.73
N GLN A 59 11.47 -27.08 14.44
CA GLN A 59 11.72 -25.75 13.89
C GLN A 59 12.73 -25.82 12.75
N ALA A 60 12.58 -24.92 11.79
CA ALA A 60 13.49 -24.76 10.66
C ALA A 60 13.75 -23.26 10.43
N PRO A 61 15.03 -22.82 10.39
CA PRO A 61 15.36 -21.44 10.07
C PRO A 61 15.02 -21.12 8.60
N ILE A 62 14.51 -19.91 8.34
CA ILE A 62 14.40 -19.35 6.99
C ILE A 62 15.69 -18.56 6.70
N ASP A 63 16.42 -18.93 5.65
CA ASP A 63 17.73 -18.30 5.36
C ASP A 63 17.60 -16.86 4.85
N THR A 64 16.50 -16.56 4.16
CA THR A 64 16.22 -15.23 3.61
C THR A 64 15.59 -14.31 4.66
N THR A 65 16.02 -13.04 4.67
CA THR A 65 15.36 -12.00 5.46
C THR A 65 14.01 -11.67 4.85
N LEU A 66 12.98 -11.55 5.68
CA LEU A 66 11.64 -11.16 5.26
C LEU A 66 11.37 -9.73 5.72
N GLU A 67 10.65 -8.97 4.90
CA GLU A 67 10.22 -7.62 5.25
C GLU A 67 9.01 -7.70 6.20
N ASP A 68 9.04 -6.95 7.30
CA ASP A 68 7.90 -6.82 8.18
C ASP A 68 6.82 -5.94 7.52
N PRO A 69 5.57 -6.42 7.35
CA PRO A 69 4.52 -5.66 6.71
C PRO A 69 4.11 -4.37 7.47
N VAL A 70 4.49 -4.23 8.75
CA VAL A 70 4.15 -3.05 9.56
C VAL A 70 5.32 -2.06 9.65
N THR A 71 6.54 -2.55 9.84
CA THR A 71 7.72 -1.68 10.04
C THR A 71 8.59 -1.48 8.81
N GLY A 72 8.48 -2.36 7.80
CA GLY A 72 9.37 -2.36 6.63
C GLY A 72 10.78 -2.90 6.92
N ASP A 73 11.03 -3.41 8.13
CA ASP A 73 12.35 -3.89 8.51
C ASP A 73 12.63 -5.30 7.97
N LYS A 74 13.89 -5.55 7.62
CA LYS A 74 14.37 -6.88 7.24
C LYS A 74 14.62 -7.71 8.50
N VAL A 75 13.82 -8.74 8.72
CA VAL A 75 13.87 -9.59 9.91
C VAL A 75 14.10 -11.05 9.56
N TYR A 76 14.85 -11.76 10.41
CA TYR A 76 15.02 -13.21 10.32
C TYR A 76 13.88 -13.93 11.04
N LYS A 77 13.16 -14.77 10.29
CA LYS A 77 12.08 -15.61 10.82
C LYS A 77 12.49 -17.08 10.78
N SER A 78 11.78 -17.90 11.56
CA SER A 78 11.92 -19.36 11.57
C SER A 78 10.54 -19.98 11.54
N VAL A 79 10.39 -21.05 10.77
CA VAL A 79 9.16 -21.86 10.70
C VAL A 79 9.18 -22.84 11.86
N PHE A 80 8.01 -23.12 12.43
CA PHE A 80 7.84 -24.17 13.41
C PHE A 80 6.58 -25.00 13.15
N ILE A 81 6.61 -26.23 13.65
CA ILE A 81 5.46 -27.11 13.76
C ILE A 81 5.44 -27.70 15.17
N ILE A 82 4.27 -27.65 15.81
CA ILE A 82 4.05 -28.17 17.18
C ILE A 82 3.01 -29.28 17.10
N PHE A 83 3.37 -30.46 17.58
CA PHE A 83 2.47 -31.59 17.74
C PHE A 83 1.98 -31.67 19.18
N PHE A 84 0.69 -31.94 19.37
CA PHE A 84 0.05 -32.07 20.66
C PHE A 84 -1.12 -33.04 20.59
N GLN A 85 -1.53 -33.54 21.75
CA GLN A 85 -2.70 -34.41 21.85
C GLN A 85 -3.76 -33.76 22.76
N GLY A 86 -4.98 -33.66 22.24
CA GLY A 86 -6.13 -33.10 22.97
C GLY A 86 -6.31 -31.58 22.82
N GLU A 87 -7.57 -31.15 22.89
CA GLU A 87 -7.97 -29.75 22.60
C GLU A 87 -7.48 -28.76 23.68
N GLN A 88 -7.30 -29.22 24.93
CA GLN A 88 -6.80 -28.37 26.01
C GLN A 88 -5.38 -27.87 25.76
N LEU A 89 -4.50 -28.72 25.21
CA LEU A 89 -3.15 -28.31 24.83
C LEU A 89 -3.18 -27.38 23.62
N LYS A 90 -4.04 -27.63 22.64
CA LYS A 90 -4.24 -26.74 21.48
C LYS A 90 -4.55 -25.31 21.89
N THR A 91 -5.49 -25.12 22.83
CA THR A 91 -5.84 -23.78 23.32
C THR A 91 -4.68 -23.12 24.07
N LYS A 92 -3.90 -23.88 24.86
CA LYS A 92 -2.70 -23.35 25.52
C LYS A 92 -1.62 -22.94 24.52
N VAL A 93 -1.32 -23.79 23.53
CA VAL A 93 -0.32 -23.51 22.49
C VAL A 93 -0.72 -22.28 21.68
N LYS A 94 -1.99 -22.16 21.27
CA LYS A 94 -2.49 -20.96 20.56
C LYS A 94 -2.26 -19.67 21.35
N LYS A 95 -2.60 -19.66 22.64
CA LYS A 95 -2.36 -18.49 23.51
C LYS A 95 -0.88 -18.11 23.62
N ILE A 96 0.01 -19.11 23.67
CA ILE A 96 1.45 -18.86 23.65
C ILE A 96 1.88 -18.27 22.30
N CYS A 97 1.43 -18.82 21.18
CA CYS A 97 1.72 -18.29 19.85
C CYS A 97 1.27 -16.83 19.70
N GLU A 98 0.06 -16.50 20.18
CA GLU A 98 -0.46 -15.12 20.20
C GLU A 98 0.42 -14.20 21.06
N GLY A 99 0.81 -14.62 22.26
CA GLY A 99 1.67 -13.84 23.16
C GLY A 99 3.06 -13.53 22.59
N PHE A 100 3.62 -14.45 21.80
CA PHE A 100 4.91 -14.25 21.12
C PHE A 100 4.79 -13.54 19.76
N ARG A 101 3.57 -13.20 19.34
CA ARG A 101 3.25 -12.64 18.02
C ARG A 101 3.68 -13.56 16.86
N ALA A 102 3.55 -14.86 17.06
CA ALA A 102 3.75 -15.83 15.99
C ALA A 102 2.54 -15.84 15.05
N THR A 103 2.78 -15.90 13.75
CA THR A 103 1.72 -16.00 12.74
C THR A 103 1.44 -17.47 12.48
N LEU A 104 0.19 -17.89 12.66
CA LEU A 104 -0.24 -19.27 12.47
C LEU A 104 -0.88 -19.45 11.10
N TYR A 105 -0.53 -20.53 10.41
CA TYR A 105 -1.07 -20.84 9.10
C TYR A 105 -1.90 -22.13 9.14
N PRO A 106 -3.07 -22.16 8.49
CA PRO A 106 -3.82 -23.40 8.32
C PRO A 106 -2.99 -24.35 7.45
N CYS A 107 -2.78 -25.57 7.94
CA CYS A 107 -2.01 -26.59 7.22
C CYS A 107 -2.85 -27.87 7.17
N PRO A 108 -3.26 -28.32 5.97
CA PRO A 108 -4.03 -29.56 5.82
C PRO A 108 -3.30 -30.79 6.36
N GLU A 109 -4.07 -31.74 6.90
CA GLU A 109 -3.54 -32.99 7.46
C GLU A 109 -3.03 -33.92 6.34
N THR A 110 -3.75 -33.99 5.21
CA THR A 110 -3.42 -34.90 4.10
C THR A 110 -2.32 -34.32 3.19
N PRO A 111 -1.44 -35.17 2.64
CA PRO A 111 -0.39 -34.71 1.72
C PRO A 111 -0.95 -34.17 0.39
N THR A 112 -2.08 -34.72 -0.08
CA THR A 112 -2.75 -34.29 -1.31
C THR A 112 -3.30 -32.87 -1.18
N ASP A 113 -4.05 -32.58 -0.12
CA ASP A 113 -4.63 -31.25 0.10
C ASP A 113 -3.53 -30.20 0.35
N ARG A 114 -2.41 -30.59 0.98
CA ARG A 114 -1.24 -29.70 1.12
C ARG A 114 -0.63 -29.33 -0.24
N ARG A 115 -0.54 -30.29 -1.16
CA ARG A 115 -0.02 -30.04 -2.52
C ARG A 115 -0.96 -29.12 -3.28
N GLU A 116 -2.26 -29.36 -3.22
CA GLU A 116 -3.28 -28.51 -3.86
C GLU A 116 -3.24 -27.08 -3.31
N MET A 117 -3.20 -26.92 -1.98
CA MET A 117 -3.07 -25.61 -1.34
C MET A 117 -1.77 -24.89 -1.76
N SER A 118 -0.64 -25.61 -1.83
CA SER A 118 0.63 -25.04 -2.28
C SER A 118 0.53 -24.50 -3.71
N ILE A 119 -0.08 -25.26 -4.63
CA ILE A 119 -0.28 -24.85 -6.01
C ILE A 119 -1.17 -23.59 -6.06
N GLY A 120 -2.30 -23.59 -5.33
CA GLY A 120 -3.20 -22.44 -5.28
C GLY A 120 -2.54 -21.18 -4.71
N VAL A 121 -1.69 -21.32 -3.69
CA VAL A 121 -0.90 -20.20 -3.14
C VAL A 121 0.13 -19.69 -4.16
N MET A 122 0.82 -20.58 -4.87
CA MET A 122 1.78 -20.19 -5.92
C MET A 122 1.10 -19.41 -7.04
N THR A 123 -0.02 -19.89 -7.58
CA THR A 123 -0.79 -19.18 -8.62
C THR A 123 -1.23 -17.80 -8.13
N ARG A 124 -1.74 -17.70 -6.90
CA ARG A 124 -2.15 -16.41 -6.34
C ARG A 124 -0.97 -15.44 -6.15
N ILE A 125 0.22 -15.95 -5.83
CA ILE A 125 1.44 -15.13 -5.74
C ILE A 125 1.80 -14.59 -7.13
N GLU A 126 1.71 -15.40 -8.19
CA GLU A 126 1.98 -14.97 -9.56
C GLU A 126 0.99 -13.90 -10.04
N ASP A 127 -0.30 -14.07 -9.74
CA ASP A 127 -1.33 -13.07 -10.03
C ASP A 127 -1.04 -11.75 -9.32
N LEU A 128 -0.71 -11.80 -8.02
CA LEU A 128 -0.38 -10.61 -7.23
C LEU A 128 0.89 -9.91 -7.76
N ASN A 129 1.91 -10.67 -8.15
CA ASN A 129 3.12 -10.11 -8.76
C ASN A 129 2.81 -9.40 -10.08
N THR A 130 1.92 -9.97 -10.89
CA THR A 130 1.48 -9.35 -12.15
C THR A 130 0.75 -8.02 -11.88
N VAL A 131 -0.17 -7.99 -10.92
CA VAL A 131 -0.90 -6.77 -10.53
C VAL A 131 0.04 -5.72 -9.95
N LEU A 132 1.00 -6.11 -9.10
CA LEU A 132 2.01 -5.21 -8.55
C LEU A 132 2.87 -4.58 -9.67
N GLY A 133 3.33 -5.39 -10.62
CA GLY A 133 4.08 -4.90 -11.78
C GLY A 133 3.29 -3.89 -12.61
N GLN A 134 2.05 -4.23 -12.98
CA GLN A 134 1.17 -3.34 -13.76
C GLN A 134 0.87 -2.03 -13.02
N THR A 135 0.66 -2.10 -11.70
CA THR A 135 0.39 -0.93 -10.87
C THR A 135 1.62 -0.02 -10.77
N GLN A 136 2.81 -0.61 -10.60
CA GLN A 136 4.07 0.11 -10.57
C GLN A 136 4.35 0.80 -11.92
N ASP A 137 4.10 0.11 -13.03
CA ASP A 137 4.28 0.67 -14.37
C ASP A 137 3.29 1.81 -14.65
N HIS A 138 2.03 1.63 -14.26
CA HIS A 138 1.02 2.68 -14.37
C HIS A 138 1.41 3.91 -13.55
N ARG A 139 1.78 3.72 -12.28
CA ARG A 139 2.28 4.77 -11.40
C ARG A 139 3.47 5.49 -12.03
N HIS A 140 4.43 4.75 -12.58
CA HIS A 140 5.59 5.34 -13.24
C HIS A 140 5.20 6.19 -14.46
N ARG A 141 4.33 5.68 -15.33
CA ARG A 141 3.85 6.43 -16.51
C ARG A 141 3.17 7.74 -16.12
N VAL A 142 2.29 7.71 -15.12
CA VAL A 142 1.59 8.90 -14.62
C VAL A 142 2.58 9.91 -14.04
N LEU A 143 3.51 9.44 -13.20
CA LEU A 143 4.53 10.30 -12.59
C LEU A 143 5.44 10.95 -13.63
N VAL A 144 5.87 10.21 -14.66
CA VAL A 144 6.68 10.76 -15.75
C VAL A 144 5.89 11.80 -16.56
N ALA A 145 4.62 11.55 -16.86
CA ALA A 145 3.77 12.49 -17.57
C ALA A 145 3.54 13.78 -16.75
N ALA A 146 3.31 13.66 -15.44
CA ALA A 146 3.16 14.79 -14.52
C ALA A 146 4.45 15.57 -14.38
N ALA A 147 5.59 14.89 -14.22
CA ALA A 147 6.92 15.51 -14.05
C ALA A 147 7.32 16.40 -15.24
N LYS A 148 6.87 16.08 -16.47
CA LYS A 148 7.09 16.93 -17.65
C LYS A 148 6.40 18.29 -17.54
N ASN A 149 5.24 18.34 -16.90
CA ASN A 149 4.38 19.52 -16.87
C ASN A 149 4.44 20.30 -15.55
N ILE A 150 4.93 19.67 -14.48
CA ILE A 150 4.90 20.23 -13.11
C ILE A 150 5.53 21.63 -13.03
N LYS A 151 6.67 21.85 -13.70
CA LYS A 151 7.36 23.15 -13.73
C LYS A 151 6.49 24.24 -14.37
N ASN A 152 5.82 23.90 -15.47
CA ASN A 152 4.92 24.83 -16.17
C ASN A 152 3.68 25.14 -15.33
N TRP A 153 3.11 24.14 -14.65
CA TRP A 153 1.99 24.34 -13.72
C TRP A 153 2.38 25.27 -12.57
N PHE A 154 3.55 25.07 -11.95
CA PHE A 154 4.07 25.97 -10.91
C PHE A 154 4.19 27.41 -11.40
N VAL A 155 4.75 27.64 -12.59
CA VAL A 155 4.87 28.98 -13.16
C VAL A 155 3.49 29.60 -13.39
N LYS A 156 2.54 28.85 -13.96
CA LYS A 156 1.17 29.35 -14.19
C LYS A 156 0.48 29.72 -12.89
N VAL A 157 0.49 28.84 -11.90
CA VAL A 157 -0.16 29.07 -10.60
C VAL A 157 0.49 30.25 -9.88
N ARG A 158 1.83 30.34 -9.86
CA ARG A 158 2.53 31.48 -9.24
C ARG A 158 2.21 32.80 -9.93
N LYS A 159 2.17 32.83 -11.27
CA LYS A 159 1.78 34.03 -12.02
C LYS A 159 0.35 34.46 -11.70
N ILE A 160 -0.60 33.53 -11.72
CA ILE A 160 -2.01 33.82 -11.40
C ILE A 160 -2.14 34.31 -9.95
N LYS A 161 -1.49 33.65 -8.99
CA LYS A 161 -1.46 34.07 -7.58
C LYS A 161 -0.89 35.49 -7.43
N ALA A 162 0.22 35.79 -8.13
CA ALA A 162 0.81 37.13 -8.10
C ALA A 162 -0.14 38.19 -8.68
N ILE A 163 -0.83 37.89 -9.79
CA ILE A 163 -1.82 38.80 -10.37
C ILE A 163 -2.95 39.07 -9.37
N TYR A 164 -3.58 38.04 -8.80
CA TYR A 164 -4.65 38.22 -7.82
C TYR A 164 -4.16 38.95 -6.56
N HIS A 165 -2.94 38.68 -6.11
CA HIS A 165 -2.35 39.40 -5.00
C HIS A 165 -2.19 40.90 -5.31
N THR A 166 -1.71 41.26 -6.51
CA THR A 166 -1.64 42.66 -6.94
C THR A 166 -3.02 43.28 -7.09
N LEU A 167 -4.00 42.58 -7.67
CA LEU A 167 -5.38 43.07 -7.82
C LEU A 167 -6.01 43.38 -6.45
N ASN A 168 -5.71 42.59 -5.42
CA ASN A 168 -6.18 42.82 -4.06
C ASN A 168 -5.57 44.08 -3.40
N LEU A 169 -4.48 44.63 -3.94
CA LEU A 169 -3.91 45.90 -3.48
C LEU A 169 -4.54 47.12 -4.18
N LEU A 170 -5.36 46.90 -5.21
CA LEU A 170 -6.01 47.98 -5.97
C LEU A 170 -7.34 48.36 -5.33
N ASN A 171 -7.73 49.63 -5.48
CA ASN A 171 -9.02 50.09 -4.99
C ASN A 171 -10.12 49.81 -6.01
N LEU A 172 -11.28 49.34 -5.56
CA LEU A 172 -12.41 49.00 -6.42
C LEU A 172 -13.39 50.17 -6.51
N ASP A 173 -13.57 50.73 -7.71
CA ASP A 173 -14.66 51.65 -8.00
C ASP A 173 -15.87 50.86 -8.53
N VAL A 174 -16.84 50.66 -7.63
CA VAL A 174 -18.07 49.90 -7.89
C VAL A 174 -18.96 50.62 -8.91
N THR A 175 -18.85 51.94 -9.05
CA THR A 175 -19.72 52.72 -9.95
C THR A 175 -19.33 52.55 -11.41
N GLN A 176 -18.03 52.51 -11.71
CA GLN A 176 -17.48 52.37 -13.06
C GLN A 176 -17.05 50.94 -13.40
N LYS A 177 -17.14 50.00 -12.44
CA LYS A 177 -16.60 48.63 -12.57
C LYS A 177 -15.12 48.63 -12.99
N CYS A 178 -14.34 49.53 -12.42
CA CYS A 178 -12.91 49.66 -12.70
C CYS A 178 -12.08 49.53 -11.41
N LEU A 179 -10.81 49.16 -11.58
CA LEU A 179 -9.83 49.13 -10.50
C LEU A 179 -8.92 50.34 -10.65
N ILE A 180 -8.72 51.07 -9.55
CA ILE A 180 -7.86 52.24 -9.48
C ILE A 180 -6.58 51.84 -8.76
N ALA A 181 -5.44 52.15 -9.37
CA ALA A 181 -4.11 51.82 -8.89
C ALA A 181 -3.22 53.06 -8.94
N GLU A 182 -2.46 53.30 -7.87
CA GLU A 182 -1.33 54.22 -7.87
C GLU A 182 -0.04 53.40 -7.92
N CYS A 183 0.88 53.74 -8.82
CA CYS A 183 2.12 53.00 -8.98
C CYS A 183 3.30 53.92 -9.31
N TRP A 184 4.48 53.51 -8.85
CA TRP A 184 5.74 54.17 -9.19
C TRP A 184 6.29 53.60 -10.50
N CYS A 185 6.66 54.47 -11.44
CA CYS A 185 7.32 54.08 -12.67
C CYS A 185 8.40 55.10 -13.07
N ALA A 186 9.42 54.63 -13.81
CA ALA A 186 10.43 55.51 -14.38
C ALA A 186 9.85 56.28 -15.55
N VAL A 187 10.12 57.60 -15.62
CA VAL A 187 9.59 58.48 -16.68
C VAL A 187 10.02 58.00 -18.07
N SER A 188 11.21 57.40 -18.19
CA SER A 188 11.74 56.84 -19.44
C SER A 188 10.99 55.61 -19.98
N ASP A 189 10.22 54.91 -19.14
CA ASP A 189 9.51 53.68 -19.51
C ASP A 189 8.00 53.90 -19.73
N LEU A 190 7.50 55.14 -19.62
CA LEU A 190 6.08 55.46 -19.79
C LEU A 190 5.51 54.97 -21.12
N ASP A 191 6.24 55.16 -22.23
CA ASP A 191 5.80 54.70 -23.54
C ASP A 191 5.69 53.18 -23.63
N LYS A 192 6.59 52.44 -22.96
CA LYS A 192 6.55 50.98 -22.91
C LYS A 192 5.33 50.50 -22.11
N ILE A 193 5.01 51.16 -21.00
CA ILE A 193 3.83 50.86 -20.18
C ILE A 193 2.54 51.13 -20.97
N HIS A 194 2.42 52.32 -21.60
CA HIS A 194 1.27 52.65 -22.43
C HIS A 194 1.07 51.66 -23.59
N LEU A 195 2.15 51.24 -24.23
CA LEU A 195 2.10 50.22 -25.29
C LEU A 195 1.65 48.85 -24.76
N ALA A 196 2.16 48.43 -23.60
CA ALA A 196 1.75 47.17 -22.97
C ALA A 196 0.26 47.18 -22.60
N LEU A 197 -0.25 48.29 -22.03
CA LEU A 197 -1.67 48.47 -21.71
C LEU A 197 -2.55 48.43 -22.96
N ARG A 198 -2.17 49.13 -24.04
CA ARG A 198 -2.89 49.07 -25.32
C ARG A 198 -2.94 47.66 -25.89
N ARG A 199 -1.81 46.95 -25.91
CA ARG A 199 -1.74 45.55 -26.36
C ARG A 199 -2.63 44.62 -25.52
N GLY A 200 -2.67 44.82 -24.20
CA GLY A 200 -3.54 44.09 -23.29
C GLY A 200 -5.02 44.33 -23.62
N HIS A 201 -5.41 45.60 -23.79
CA HIS A 201 -6.77 46.00 -24.15
C HIS A 201 -7.21 45.40 -25.49
N ASP A 202 -6.37 45.46 -26.53
CA ASP A 202 -6.67 44.90 -27.85
C ASP A 202 -6.82 43.38 -27.81
N SER A 203 -5.97 42.71 -27.03
CA SER A 203 -6.03 41.25 -26.86
C SER A 203 -7.32 40.83 -26.15
N TYR A 204 -7.73 41.57 -25.12
CA TYR A 204 -9.02 41.35 -24.45
C TYR A 204 -10.19 41.54 -25.42
N ARG A 205 -10.20 42.61 -26.21
CA ARG A 205 -11.27 42.88 -27.19
C ARG A 205 -11.39 41.78 -28.25
N ARG A 206 -10.26 41.25 -28.72
CA ARG A 206 -10.23 40.10 -29.66
C ARG A 206 -10.72 38.79 -29.04
N SER A 207 -10.50 38.59 -27.74
CA SER A 207 -11.03 37.41 -27.04
C SER A 207 -12.55 37.48 -26.83
N GLN A 208 -13.10 38.66 -26.55
CA GLN A 208 -14.55 38.89 -26.44
C GLN A 208 -15.30 38.67 -27.77
N HIS A 209 -14.73 39.13 -28.89
CA HIS A 209 -15.32 38.88 -30.22
C HIS A 209 -15.39 37.39 -30.60
N ARG A 210 -14.48 36.56 -30.09
CA ARG A 210 -14.44 35.11 -30.36
C ARG A 210 -15.48 34.33 -29.54
N ILE A 211 -15.80 34.79 -28.33
CA ILE A 211 -16.81 34.16 -27.45
C ILE A 211 -18.24 34.46 -27.95
N GLY A 212 -18.45 35.58 -28.65
CA GLY A 212 -19.75 35.95 -29.21
C GLY A 212 -20.16 35.22 -30.49
N SER A 213 -19.28 34.43 -31.11
CA SER A 213 -19.50 33.76 -32.41
C SER A 213 -19.64 32.23 -32.34
N ASP A 214 -19.47 31.61 -31.17
CA ASP A 214 -19.61 30.15 -31.02
C ASP A 214 -21.03 29.77 -30.55
N PRO A 215 -21.81 28.97 -31.31
CA PRO A 215 -22.97 28.30 -30.76
C PRO A 215 -22.50 27.27 -29.73
N ARG A 216 -23.03 27.36 -28.50
CA ARG A 216 -22.66 26.51 -27.35
C ARG A 216 -22.49 25.04 -27.75
N PRO A 217 -21.39 24.35 -27.40
CA PRO A 217 -21.36 22.91 -27.47
C PRO A 217 -22.17 22.33 -26.30
N SER A 218 -23.23 21.59 -26.64
CA SER A 218 -23.95 20.73 -25.70
C SER A 218 -23.09 19.48 -25.39
N SER A 219 -22.35 19.47 -24.28
CA SER A 219 -21.88 18.22 -23.65
C SER A 219 -21.27 18.43 -22.25
N PRO A 220 -21.31 17.38 -21.38
CA PRO A 220 -21.43 17.52 -19.92
C PRO A 220 -20.08 17.45 -19.18
N CYS A 221 -19.10 18.28 -19.54
CA CYS A 221 -17.79 18.28 -18.86
C CYS A 221 -17.75 19.14 -17.58
N SER A 222 -18.84 19.85 -17.27
CA SER A 222 -18.92 20.81 -16.16
C SER A 222 -19.12 20.20 -14.76
N ARG A 223 -19.35 18.88 -14.64
CA ARG A 223 -19.43 18.22 -13.32
C ARG A 223 -18.08 17.84 -12.73
N CYS A 224 -17.07 17.50 -13.54
CA CYS A 224 -15.76 17.08 -12.99
C CYS A 224 -14.99 18.23 -12.32
N CYS A 225 -15.02 19.44 -12.89
CA CYS A 225 -14.23 20.56 -12.38
C CYS A 225 -14.82 21.19 -11.10
N ARG A 226 -16.08 20.90 -10.77
CA ARG A 226 -16.72 21.43 -9.56
C ARG A 226 -16.40 20.62 -8.30
N GLN A 227 -15.92 19.39 -8.45
CA GLN A 227 -15.60 18.51 -7.32
C GLN A 227 -14.20 18.80 -6.75
N GLU A 228 -13.20 19.08 -7.61
CA GLU A 228 -11.84 19.43 -7.16
C GLU A 228 -11.75 20.80 -6.46
N HIS A 229 -12.66 21.72 -6.78
CA HIS A 229 -12.63 23.07 -6.19
C HIS A 229 -13.18 23.13 -4.75
N GLN A 230 -13.79 22.05 -4.27
CA GLN A 230 -14.38 21.99 -2.92
C GLN A 230 -13.45 21.28 -1.90
N GLU A 231 -12.52 20.44 -2.35
CA GLU A 231 -11.51 19.83 -1.47
C GLU A 231 -10.36 20.79 -1.15
N LEU A 232 -9.94 21.63 -2.10
CA LEU A 232 -8.84 22.59 -1.90
C LEU A 232 -9.15 23.74 -0.93
N VAL A 233 -10.42 23.97 -0.57
CA VAL A 233 -10.81 25.01 0.39
C VAL A 233 -10.76 24.52 1.84
N CYS A 234 -10.74 23.20 2.08
CA CYS A 234 -10.74 22.65 3.44
C CYS A 234 -9.33 22.36 3.99
N GLU A 235 -8.31 22.12 3.16
CA GLU A 235 -6.94 21.84 3.64
C GLU A 235 -6.11 23.09 3.93
N GLY A 236 -6.58 24.30 3.59
CA GLY A 236 -5.85 25.55 3.80
C GLY A 236 -6.15 26.29 5.11
N ALA A 237 -6.88 25.68 6.05
CA ALA A 237 -7.33 26.33 7.30
C ALA A 237 -6.63 25.82 8.58
N GLN A 238 -5.57 25.01 8.45
CA GLN A 238 -4.72 24.60 9.57
C GLN A 238 -3.25 24.71 9.15
N ASP A 239 -2.70 25.92 9.28
CA ASP A 239 -1.31 26.22 9.69
C ASP A 239 -1.11 27.74 9.77
#